data_AF-A0A973EVE0-F1
#
_entry.id   AF-A0A973EVE0-F1
#
_cell.length_a   1.000
_cell.length_b   1.000
_cell.length_c   1.000
_cell.angle_alpha   90.00
_cell.angle_beta   90.00
_cell.angle_gamma   90.00
#
_symmetry.space_group_name_H-M   'P 1'
#
loop_
_entity.id
_entity.type
_entity.pdbx_description
1 polymer ?
#
loop_
_entity_poly.entity_id
_entity_poly.type
_entity_poly.pdbx_seq_one_letter_code
_entity_poly.pdbx_strand_id
1 'polypeptide(L)'
;MAKQFPNFISLLSYFKKIRIVLGLTVIFLLLSGSLQTFAVSSRPDEKAGLKENNDQQKIISGRVTDDKGQALPGVNIVEKGTTNGAISDADGRYTISVASANSVLVFSFVGYTSLEVT
;
A
#
# COMPACT_ATOMS: atom_id res chain seq x y z
N MET A 1 25.09 -16.62 24.09
CA MET A 1 24.46 -17.62 23.21
C MET A 1 25.14 -17.51 21.84
N ALA A 2 26.14 -18.34 21.56
CA ALA A 2 26.94 -18.25 20.33
C ALA A 2 26.23 -18.97 19.19
N LYS A 3 25.95 -18.27 18.07
CA LYS A 3 25.47 -18.91 16.84
C LYS A 3 26.59 -19.78 16.28
N GLN A 4 26.42 -21.09 16.38
CA GLN A 4 27.33 -22.08 15.78
C GLN A 4 27.46 -21.78 14.28
N PHE A 5 28.69 -21.55 13.79
CA PHE A 5 28.94 -21.40 12.37
C PHE A 5 28.58 -22.71 11.65
N PRO A 6 27.85 -22.65 10.52
CA PRO A 6 27.50 -23.84 9.76
C PRO A 6 28.76 -24.56 9.28
N ASN A 7 28.79 -25.88 9.42
CA ASN A 7 29.91 -26.72 9.00
C ASN A 7 30.10 -26.68 7.47
N PHE A 8 31.33 -26.94 7.00
CA PHE A 8 31.74 -26.81 5.60
C PHE A 8 30.88 -27.64 4.63
N ILE A 9 30.34 -28.78 5.10
CA ILE A 9 29.43 -29.65 4.33
C ILE A 9 28.12 -28.93 3.99
N SER A 10 27.56 -28.17 4.95
CA SER A 10 26.35 -27.37 4.74
C SER A 10 26.60 -26.22 3.76
N LEU A 11 27.79 -25.60 3.84
CA LEU A 11 28.21 -24.53 2.94
C LEU A 11 28.38 -25.03 1.49
N LEU A 12 28.96 -26.22 1.31
CA LEU A 12 29.09 -26.85 0.00
C LEU A 12 27.72 -27.18 -0.63
N SER A 13 26.73 -27.56 0.19
CA SER A 13 25.34 -27.75 -0.27
C SER A 13 24.69 -26.43 -0.72
N TYR A 14 25.01 -25.33 -0.04
CA TYR A 14 24.46 -24.01 -0.34
C TYR A 14 24.92 -23.50 -1.71
N PHE A 15 26.21 -23.69 -2.03
CA PHE A 15 26.74 -23.35 -3.36
C PHE A 15 26.13 -24.20 -4.48
N LYS A 16 25.80 -25.47 -4.21
CA LYS A 16 25.12 -26.33 -5.18
C LYS A 16 23.67 -25.89 -5.42
N LYS A 17 22.96 -25.45 -4.38
CA LYS A 17 21.62 -24.83 -4.47
C LYS A 17 21.65 -23.48 -5.19
N ILE A 18 22.66 -22.64 -4.94
CA ILE A 18 22.82 -21.33 -5.60
C ILE A 18 22.95 -21.50 -7.12
N ARG A 19 23.69 -22.51 -7.59
CA ARG A 19 23.84 -22.80 -9.04
C ARG A 19 22.54 -23.28 -9.69
N ILE A 20 21.71 -24.03 -8.96
CA ILE A 20 20.40 -24.51 -9.45
C ILE A 20 19.38 -23.37 -9.50
N VAL A 21 19.31 -22.53 -8.46
CA VAL A 21 18.37 -21.40 -8.39
C VAL A 21 18.72 -20.34 -9.44
N LEU A 22 20.01 -20.04 -9.66
CA LEU A 22 20.44 -19.09 -10.71
C LEU A 22 20.12 -19.59 -12.14
N GLY A 23 20.17 -20.91 -12.37
CA GLY A 23 19.79 -21.50 -13.66
C GLY A 23 18.28 -21.43 -13.92
N LEU A 24 17.45 -21.67 -12.89
CA LEU A 24 16.00 -21.65 -12.99
C LEU A 24 15.41 -20.24 -13.20
N THR A 25 16.01 -19.20 -12.60
CA THR A 25 15.55 -17.82 -12.79
C THR A 25 15.83 -17.29 -14.21
N VAL A 26 16.95 -17.70 -14.82
CA VAL A 26 17.27 -17.32 -16.21
C VAL A 26 16.35 -18.01 -17.21
N ILE A 27 15.96 -19.26 -16.98
CA ILE A 27 14.97 -19.99 -17.81
C ILE A 27 13.58 -19.33 -17.72
N PHE A 28 13.19 -18.82 -16.54
CA PHE A 28 11.92 -18.10 -16.36
C PHE A 28 11.89 -16.74 -17.09
N LEU A 29 13.03 -16.04 -17.20
CA LEU A 29 13.13 -14.78 -17.95
C LEU A 29 13.09 -14.94 -19.47
N LEU A 30 13.52 -16.08 -20.00
CA LEU A 30 13.52 -16.35 -21.45
C LEU A 30 12.16 -16.80 -22.00
N LEU A 31 11.18 -17.10 -21.13
CA LEU A 31 9.83 -17.51 -21.52
C LEU A 31 8.83 -16.34 -21.61
N SER A 32 9.32 -15.09 -21.52
CA SER A 32 8.51 -13.86 -21.63
C SER A 32 8.59 -13.23 -23.03
N GLY A 33 8.63 -14.08 -24.08
CA GLY A 33 8.83 -13.65 -25.46
C GLY A 33 7.79 -14.20 -26.41
N SER A 34 6.59 -13.60 -26.44
CA SER A 34 5.84 -13.47 -27.69
C SER A 34 4.92 -12.25 -27.64
N LEU A 35 5.22 -11.30 -28.53
CA LEU A 35 4.42 -10.13 -28.86
C LEU A 35 3.02 -10.57 -29.28
N GLN A 36 1.99 -10.07 -28.60
CA GLN A 36 0.68 -9.93 -29.23
C GLN A 36 0.65 -8.58 -29.94
N THR A 37 0.76 -8.62 -31.26
CA THR A 37 0.44 -7.47 -32.11
C THR A 37 -1.08 -7.32 -32.13
N PHE A 38 -1.59 -6.26 -31.53
CA PHE A 38 -3.00 -5.88 -31.63
C PHE A 38 -3.15 -5.03 -32.90
N ALA A 39 -3.69 -5.62 -33.95
CA ALA A 39 -4.26 -4.83 -35.04
C ALA A 39 -5.52 -4.13 -34.49
N VAL A 40 -5.38 -2.84 -34.12
CA VAL A 40 -6.49 -2.00 -33.68
C VAL A 40 -7.26 -1.53 -34.91
N SER A 41 -8.29 -2.28 -35.29
CA SER A 41 -9.37 -1.78 -36.14
C SER A 41 -10.59 -1.58 -35.26
N SER A 42 -10.67 -0.42 -34.61
CA SER A 42 -11.83 -0.06 -33.80
C SER A 42 -12.73 0.86 -34.60
N ARG A 43 -13.84 0.29 -35.07
CA ARG A 43 -15.06 1.06 -35.36
C ARG A 43 -15.40 1.89 -34.11
N PRO A 44 -15.75 3.18 -34.23
CA PRO A 44 -16.34 3.88 -33.10
C PRO A 44 -17.70 3.22 -32.82
N ASP A 45 -18.22 3.37 -31.61
CA ASP A 45 -19.58 2.97 -31.20
C ASP A 45 -19.71 1.63 -30.46
N GLU A 46 -18.92 1.42 -29.39
CA GLU A 46 -19.35 0.50 -28.34
C GLU A 46 -19.09 1.12 -26.95
N LYS A 47 -20.13 1.76 -26.41
CA LYS A 47 -20.21 2.18 -25.01
C LYS A 47 -20.40 0.95 -24.13
N ALA A 48 -19.33 0.17 -23.92
CA ALA A 48 -19.27 -0.78 -22.83
C ALA A 48 -18.64 -0.07 -21.63
N GLY A 49 -19.45 0.21 -20.61
CA GLY A 49 -19.01 0.73 -19.33
C GLY A 49 -18.03 -0.23 -18.67
N LEU A 50 -16.75 -0.01 -18.92
CA LEU A 50 -15.70 -0.43 -18.00
C LEU A 50 -15.99 0.31 -16.71
N LYS A 51 -16.43 -0.42 -15.68
CA LYS A 51 -16.20 0.02 -14.32
C LYS A 51 -14.70 0.17 -14.19
N GLU A 52 -14.24 1.40 -14.43
CA GLU A 52 -12.93 1.85 -14.00
C GLU A 52 -12.90 1.52 -12.51
N ASN A 53 -12.21 0.44 -12.12
CA ASN A 53 -11.78 0.24 -10.75
C ASN A 53 -10.74 1.32 -10.52
N ASN A 54 -11.29 2.49 -10.34
CA ASN A 54 -10.58 3.69 -10.19
C ASN A 54 -10.23 3.75 -8.72
N ASP A 55 -9.24 2.94 -8.33
CA ASP A 55 -8.48 3.12 -7.09
C ASP A 55 -7.62 4.40 -7.24
N GLN A 56 -8.24 5.49 -7.73
CA GLN A 56 -7.71 6.83 -7.70
C GLN A 56 -7.65 7.20 -6.24
N GLN A 57 -6.42 7.33 -5.76
CA GLN A 57 -6.14 7.80 -4.41
C GLN A 57 -6.92 9.11 -4.18
N LYS A 58 -7.82 9.10 -3.20
CA LYS A 58 -8.68 10.23 -2.88
C LYS A 58 -8.06 11.04 -1.75
N ILE A 59 -7.94 12.34 -1.94
CA ILE A 59 -7.46 13.24 -0.88
C ILE A 59 -8.64 13.63 0.01
N ILE A 60 -8.53 13.33 1.30
CA ILE A 60 -9.46 13.76 2.35
C ILE A 60 -8.74 14.79 3.21
N SER A 61 -9.36 15.95 3.40
CA SER A 61 -8.89 17.00 4.30
C SER A 61 -9.97 17.39 5.28
N GLY A 62 -9.57 17.89 6.44
CA GLY A 62 -10.48 18.26 7.51
C GLY A 62 -9.78 18.95 8.66
N ARG A 63 -10.53 19.17 9.74
CA ARG A 63 -10.03 19.74 10.99
C ARG A 63 -10.54 18.93 12.17
N VAL A 64 -9.65 18.62 13.09
CA VAL A 64 -9.96 17.91 14.34
C VAL A 64 -10.09 18.93 15.47
N THR A 65 -11.19 18.84 16.22
CA THR A 65 -11.49 19.70 17.37
C THR A 65 -11.96 18.90 18.57
N ASP A 66 -11.86 19.49 19.77
CA ASP A 66 -12.49 18.97 20.97
C ASP A 66 -14.00 19.28 21.04
N ASP A 67 -14.64 18.89 22.15
CA ASP A 67 -16.04 19.15 22.46
C ASP A 67 -16.38 20.64 22.62
N LYS A 68 -15.36 21.48 22.83
CA LYS A 68 -15.45 22.94 22.95
C LYS A 68 -15.07 23.66 21.65
N GLY A 69 -14.81 22.92 20.57
CA GLY A 69 -14.42 23.45 19.25
C GLY A 69 -12.97 23.95 19.16
N GLN A 70 -12.14 23.69 20.16
CA GLN A 70 -10.71 24.02 20.14
C GLN A 70 -9.95 23.07 19.21
N ALA A 71 -8.96 23.60 18.49
CA ALA A 71 -8.10 22.78 17.64
C ALA A 71 -7.36 21.72 18.46
N LEU A 72 -7.31 20.49 17.95
CA LEU A 72 -6.50 19.42 18.53
C LEU A 72 -5.29 19.13 17.63
N PRO A 73 -4.09 19.63 17.99
CA PRO A 73 -2.85 19.30 17.31
C PRO A 73 -2.31 17.92 17.74
N GLY A 74 -1.63 17.23 16.83
CA GLY A 74 -0.97 15.95 17.14
C GLY A 74 -1.91 14.75 17.20
N VAL A 75 -3.13 14.86 16.69
CA VAL A 75 -4.04 13.72 16.53
C VAL A 75 -3.50 12.81 15.43
N ASN A 76 -3.52 11.50 15.67
CA ASN A 76 -3.12 10.49 14.71
C ASN A 76 -4.33 10.04 13.89
N ILE A 77 -4.27 10.17 12.57
CA ILE A 77 -5.34 9.81 11.63
C ILE A 77 -4.82 8.66 10.76
N VAL A 78 -5.45 7.49 10.82
CA VAL A 78 -4.99 6.29 10.10
C VAL A 78 -6.13 5.71 9.26
N GLU A 79 -5.84 5.37 8.01
CA GLU A 79 -6.75 4.57 7.19
C GLU A 79 -6.77 3.13 7.69
N LYS A 80 -7.94 2.67 8.16
CA LYS A 80 -8.13 1.41 8.86
C LYS A 80 -7.64 0.22 8.03
N GLY A 81 -6.84 -0.65 8.66
CA GLY A 81 -6.26 -1.82 8.00
C GLY A 81 -5.05 -1.52 7.12
N THR A 82 -4.58 -0.28 7.09
CA THR A 82 -3.37 0.14 6.36
C THR A 82 -2.35 0.77 7.30
N THR A 83 -1.16 1.07 6.78
CA THR A 83 -0.16 1.92 7.46
C THR A 83 -0.20 3.37 6.97
N ASN A 84 -1.20 3.74 6.16
CA ASN A 84 -1.38 5.08 5.64
C ASN A 84 -1.98 5.97 6.73
N GLY A 85 -1.33 7.09 7.02
CA GLY A 85 -1.74 7.97 8.10
C GLY A 85 -1.22 9.38 7.94
N ALA A 86 -1.82 10.29 8.71
CA ALA A 86 -1.47 11.69 8.81
C ALA A 86 -1.56 12.13 10.27
N ILE A 87 -0.91 13.25 10.60
CA ILE A 87 -0.99 13.89 11.91
C ILE A 87 -1.62 15.26 11.74
N SER A 88 -2.51 15.67 12.67
CA SER A 88 -3.06 17.02 12.66
C SER A 88 -2.02 18.08 13.04
N ASP A 89 -2.06 19.22 12.35
CA ASP A 89 -1.17 20.36 12.59
C ASP A 89 -1.60 21.23 13.80
N ALA A 90 -0.91 22.35 14.03
CA ALA A 90 -1.19 23.29 15.13
C ALA A 90 -2.62 23.85 15.12
N ASP A 91 -3.24 23.98 13.94
CA ASP A 91 -4.62 24.44 13.76
C ASP A 91 -5.65 23.28 13.80
N GLY A 92 -5.17 22.05 14.03
CA GLY A 92 -5.93 20.82 14.00
C GLY A 92 -6.25 20.33 12.58
N ARG A 93 -5.67 20.92 11.53
CA ARG A 93 -5.94 20.51 10.14
C ARG A 93 -5.18 19.25 9.79
N TYR A 94 -5.76 18.43 8.93
CA TYR A 94 -5.11 17.24 8.38
C TYR A 94 -5.42 17.10 6.89
N THR A 95 -4.55 16.36 6.20
CA THR A 95 -4.78 15.91 4.82
C THR A 95 -4.20 14.51 4.69
N ILE A 96 -4.99 13.57 4.19
CA ILE A 96 -4.61 12.18 3.99
C ILE A 96 -5.11 11.71 2.63
N SER A 97 -4.31 10.91 1.93
CA SER A 97 -4.67 10.37 0.62
C SER A 97 -5.01 8.89 0.75
N VAL A 98 -6.28 8.52 0.65
CA VAL A 98 -6.83 7.18 0.91
C VAL A 98 -7.03 6.40 -0.38
N ALA A 99 -7.03 5.07 -0.29
CA ALA A 99 -7.22 4.20 -1.46
C ALA A 99 -8.65 4.23 -2.00
N SER A 100 -9.65 4.51 -1.15
CA SER A 100 -11.06 4.52 -1.54
C SER A 100 -11.84 5.63 -0.84
N ALA A 101 -12.93 6.08 -1.47
CA ALA A 101 -13.88 6.98 -0.84
C ALA A 101 -14.66 6.34 0.31
N ASN A 102 -14.66 5.00 0.42
CA ASN A 102 -15.30 4.25 1.51
C ASN A 102 -14.29 3.81 2.59
N SER A 103 -13.07 4.33 2.54
CA SER A 103 -12.04 4.02 3.53
C SER A 103 -12.43 4.58 4.89
N VAL A 104 -12.29 3.75 5.93
CA VAL A 104 -12.55 4.18 7.30
C VAL A 104 -11.31 4.86 7.86
N LEU A 105 -11.45 6.10 8.33
CA LEU A 105 -10.41 6.83 9.04
C LEU A 105 -10.58 6.64 10.55
N VAL A 106 -9.50 6.26 11.21
CA VAL A 106 -9.40 6.11 12.67
C VAL A 106 -8.60 7.27 13.23
N PHE A 107 -9.24 8.07 14.08
CA PHE A 107 -8.63 9.19 14.79
C PHE A 107 -8.29 8.74 16.20
N SER A 108 -7.04 8.92 16.61
CA SER A 108 -6.58 8.58 17.96
C SER A 108 -5.69 9.67 18.55
N PHE A 109 -5.89 9.93 19.84
CA PHE A 109 -5.11 10.92 20.59
C PHE A 109 -5.02 10.49 22.05
N VAL A 110 -3.89 10.78 22.71
CA VAL A 110 -3.65 10.33 24.08
C VAL A 110 -4.68 10.96 25.02
N GLY A 111 -5.36 10.13 25.81
CA GLY A 111 -6.40 10.56 26.74
C GLY A 111 -7.80 10.70 26.12
N TYR A 112 -7.97 10.37 24.83
CA TYR A 112 -9.26 10.38 24.14
C TYR A 112 -9.64 8.97 23.66
N THR A 113 -10.94 8.74 23.53
CA THR A 113 -11.46 7.55 22.86
C THR A 113 -11.24 7.69 21.36
N SER A 114 -10.75 6.62 20.71
CA SER A 114 -10.59 6.60 19.26
C SER A 114 -11.93 6.74 18.55
N LEU A 115 -11.97 7.53 17.48
CA LEU A 115 -13.15 7.75 16.65
C LEU A 115 -12.94 7.15 15.26
N GLU A 116 -13.94 6.46 14.73
CA GLU A 116 -13.94 5.96 13.36
C GLU A 116 -14.94 6.75 12.50
N VAL A 117 -14.52 7.18 11.32
CA VAL A 117 -15.35 7.93 10.34
C VAL A 117 -15.18 7.32 8.95
N THR A 118 -16.27 7.24 8.17
CA THR A 118 -16.29 6.68 6.80
C THR A 118 -16.61 7.76 5.78
#